data_AF-A0A357TBW8-F1
#
_entry.id   AF-A0A357TBW8-F1
#
_cell.length_a   1.000
_cell.length_b   1.000
_cell.length_c   1.000
_cell.angle_alpha   90.00
_cell.angle_beta   90.00
_cell.angle_gamma   90.00
#
_symmetry.space_group_name_H-M   'P 1'
#
loop_
_entity.id
_entity.type
_entity.pdbx_description
1 polymer ?
#
loop_
_entity_poly.entity_id
_entity_poly.type
_entity_poly.pdbx_seq_one_letter_code
_entity_poly.pdbx_strand_id
1 'polypeptide(L)'
;MRKLAILLLASVLYVLICPVCTRAQGQTEIDPNKILDTQMEKIELSDLQEFINQIDRDIGQYVPEISIKGIIESIKEGKIDFSFGFLLRGMGEYLFHELIRHSALMGKLVILAVICAVLYNLLDAFEGTTGQVAYTIVYLVLITIAIGSFTEAIKIGRESIDKMVSFVQALLPLLLTLLASIGGVSSAAIMHPFIMAALGLLGTLIKNFVFPLIYFSGILSIISHINKKLRFQILLLF
;
A
#
# COMPACT_ATOMS: atom_id res chain seq x y z
N MET A 1 -50.46 -13.08 19.25
CA MET A 1 -49.35 -12.95 18.28
C MET A 1 -49.28 -11.55 17.67
N ARG A 2 -50.24 -11.09 16.84
CA ARG A 2 -50.18 -9.76 16.19
C ARG A 2 -50.11 -8.56 17.14
N LYS A 3 -50.90 -8.55 18.22
CA LYS A 3 -50.89 -7.45 19.22
C LYS A 3 -49.57 -7.36 20.02
N LEU A 4 -48.90 -8.49 20.23
CA LEU A 4 -47.61 -8.55 20.92
C LEU A 4 -46.47 -8.02 20.02
N ALA A 5 -46.53 -8.33 18.72
CA ALA A 5 -45.60 -7.79 17.74
C ALA A 5 -45.73 -6.27 17.57
N ILE A 6 -46.96 -5.74 17.60
CA ILE A 6 -47.20 -4.30 17.53
C ILE A 6 -46.68 -3.58 18.78
N LEU A 7 -46.83 -4.16 19.97
CA LEU A 7 -46.29 -3.60 21.21
C LEU A 7 -44.75 -3.60 21.24
N LEU A 8 -44.11 -4.67 20.75
CA LEU A 8 -42.65 -4.73 20.61
C LEU A 8 -42.12 -3.73 19.58
N LEU A 9 -42.82 -3.55 18.46
CA LEU A 9 -42.43 -2.60 17.43
C LEU A 9 -42.63 -1.15 17.90
N ALA A 10 -43.67 -0.88 18.69
CA ALA A 10 -43.89 0.42 19.33
C ALA A 10 -42.85 0.73 20.41
N SER A 11 -42.40 -0.26 21.20
CA SER A 11 -41.35 -0.04 22.20
C SER A 11 -39.98 0.20 21.56
N VAL A 12 -39.67 -0.48 20.46
CA VAL A 12 -38.43 -0.26 19.69
C VAL A 12 -38.45 1.12 19.02
N LEU A 13 -39.60 1.52 18.46
CA LEU A 13 -39.77 2.85 17.88
C LEU A 13 -39.68 3.96 18.93
N TYR A 14 -40.22 3.72 20.14
CA TYR A 14 -40.13 4.64 21.27
C TYR A 14 -38.68 4.83 21.75
N VAL A 15 -37.88 3.75 21.75
CA VAL A 15 -36.44 3.81 22.07
C VAL A 15 -35.63 4.53 20.98
N LEU A 16 -36.05 4.46 19.72
CA LEU A 16 -35.38 5.12 18.60
C LEU A 16 -35.66 6.63 18.50
N ILE A 17 -36.85 7.06 18.94
CA ILE A 17 -37.29 8.47 18.85
C ILE A 17 -36.88 9.27 20.09
N CYS A 18 -36.53 8.63 21.20
CA CYS A 18 -36.05 9.33 22.38
C CYS A 18 -34.59 9.74 22.16
N PRO A 19 -34.27 11.03 21.92
CA PRO A 19 -32.88 11.46 21.99
C PRO A 19 -32.45 11.19 23.43
N VAL A 20 -31.40 10.38 23.61
CA VAL A 20 -30.73 10.28 24.90
C VAL A 20 -30.18 11.68 25.20
N CYS A 21 -30.96 12.49 25.91
CA CYS A 21 -30.52 13.75 26.47
C CYS A 21 -29.54 13.44 27.60
N THR A 22 -28.29 13.18 27.26
CA THR A 22 -27.18 13.41 28.18
C THR A 22 -27.19 14.89 28.53
N ARG A 23 -27.61 15.20 29.77
CA ARG A 23 -27.52 16.54 30.34
C ARG A 23 -26.04 16.91 30.47
N ALA A 24 -25.55 17.78 29.59
CA ALA A 24 -24.29 18.47 29.79
C ALA A 24 -24.55 19.68 30.71
N GLN A 25 -23.99 19.63 31.90
CA GLN A 25 -23.98 20.73 32.87
C GLN A 25 -22.57 21.34 32.84
N GLY A 26 -22.48 22.63 32.51
CA GLY A 26 -21.24 23.40 32.59
C GLY A 26 -21.13 24.49 31.53
N GLN A 27 -21.57 25.71 31.86
CA GLN A 27 -21.17 26.92 31.15
C GLN A 27 -19.70 27.20 31.44
N THR A 28 -18.88 27.24 30.40
CA THR A 28 -17.60 27.96 30.40
C THR A 28 -17.45 28.61 29.04
N GLU A 29 -17.10 29.89 29.02
CA GLU A 29 -16.84 30.66 27.80
C GLU A 29 -15.89 29.89 26.88
N ILE A 30 -16.39 29.57 25.68
CA ILE A 30 -15.68 28.80 24.65
C ILE A 30 -14.73 29.77 23.96
N ASP A 31 -13.49 29.84 24.42
CA ASP A 31 -12.38 30.40 23.65
C ASP A 31 -11.93 29.34 22.62
N PRO A 32 -12.17 29.55 21.31
CA PRO A 32 -11.90 28.55 20.28
C PRO A 32 -10.45 28.08 20.26
N ASN A 33 -9.51 28.94 20.67
CA ASN A 33 -8.08 28.62 20.67
C ASN A 33 -7.72 27.61 21.77
N LYS A 34 -8.31 27.71 22.97
CA LYS A 34 -8.04 26.77 24.08
C LYS A 34 -8.59 25.37 23.81
N ILE A 35 -9.73 25.25 23.13
CA ILE A 35 -10.31 23.95 22.77
C ILE A 35 -9.45 23.27 21.71
N LEU A 36 -8.93 24.04 20.76
CA LEU A 36 -8.02 23.55 19.72
C LEU A 36 -6.72 23.01 20.35
N ASP A 37 -6.12 23.76 21.27
CA ASP A 37 -4.86 23.36 21.92
C ASP A 37 -5.04 22.12 22.83
N THR A 38 -6.16 22.02 23.57
CA THR A 38 -6.45 20.84 24.43
C THR A 38 -6.81 19.59 23.62
N GLN A 39 -7.42 19.74 22.44
CA GLN A 39 -7.66 18.62 21.52
C GLN A 39 -6.39 18.21 20.77
N MET A 40 -5.52 19.17 20.43
CA MET A 40 -4.24 18.91 19.76
C MET A 40 -3.22 18.19 20.65
N GLU A 41 -3.16 18.50 21.95
CA GLU A 41 -2.28 17.80 22.90
C GLU A 41 -2.68 16.32 23.11
N LYS A 42 -3.94 15.98 22.79
CA LYS A 42 -4.47 14.61 22.84
C LYS A 42 -4.27 13.80 21.54
N ILE A 43 -3.86 14.43 20.45
CA ILE A 43 -3.58 13.71 19.20
C ILE A 43 -2.14 13.22 19.27
N GLU A 44 -1.96 11.91 19.48
CA GLU A 44 -0.65 11.27 19.30
C GLU A 44 -0.27 11.32 17.81
N LEU A 45 0.45 12.37 17.42
CA LEU A 45 1.02 12.57 16.07
C LEU A 45 2.39 11.92 15.91
N SER A 46 2.89 11.21 16.93
CA SER A 46 4.21 10.56 16.93
C SER A 46 4.37 9.61 15.75
N ASP A 47 3.38 8.74 15.55
CA ASP A 47 3.42 7.66 14.56
C ASP A 47 3.34 8.23 13.14
N LEU A 48 2.54 9.28 12.95
CA LEU A 48 2.45 10.00 11.68
C LEU A 48 3.74 10.76 11.37
N GLN A 49 4.35 11.40 12.37
CA GLN A 49 5.64 12.06 12.20
C GLN A 49 6.75 11.05 11.89
N GLU A 50 6.74 9.87 12.52
CA GLU A 50 7.71 8.82 12.22
C GLU A 50 7.56 8.28 10.79
N PHE A 51 6.32 8.12 10.30
CA PHE A 51 6.06 7.73 8.92
C PHE A 51 6.51 8.81 7.92
N ILE A 52 6.23 10.09 8.20
CA ILE A 52 6.73 11.21 7.36
C ILE A 52 8.26 11.27 7.39
N ASN A 53 8.90 11.04 8.54
CA ASN A 53 10.36 10.96 8.63
C ASN A 53 10.93 9.76 7.86
N GLN A 54 10.22 8.63 7.78
CA GLN A 54 10.61 7.50 6.92
C GLN A 54 10.55 7.89 5.44
N ILE A 55 9.48 8.57 5.03
CA ILE A 55 9.36 9.11 3.67
C ILE A 55 10.51 10.09 3.40
N ASP A 56 10.77 11.03 4.30
CA ASP A 56 11.81 12.04 4.11
C ASP A 56 13.21 11.43 4.01
N ARG A 57 13.48 10.31 4.69
CA ARG A 57 14.72 9.53 4.47
C ARG A 57 14.77 8.87 3.10
N ASP A 58 13.64 8.37 2.62
CA ASP A 58 13.54 7.66 1.33
C ASP A 58 13.57 8.64 0.14
N ILE A 59 13.03 9.86 0.26
CA ILE A 59 12.83 10.81 -0.85
C ILE A 59 13.26 12.26 -0.60
N GLY A 60 13.79 12.62 0.57
CA GLY A 60 13.98 14.00 1.03
C GLY A 60 14.93 14.88 0.22
N GLN A 61 15.73 14.29 -0.67
CA GLN A 61 16.52 15.07 -1.64
C GLN A 61 15.66 15.64 -2.81
N TYR A 62 14.39 15.20 -2.94
CA TYR A 62 13.49 15.56 -4.03
C TYR A 62 12.16 16.20 -3.56
N VAL A 63 11.91 16.25 -2.25
CA VAL A 63 10.68 16.79 -1.66
C VAL A 63 11.07 17.81 -0.57
N PRO A 64 10.40 18.97 -0.46
CA PRO A 64 10.63 19.90 0.63
C PRO A 64 10.40 19.22 1.99
N GLU A 65 11.19 19.58 3.01
CA GLU A 65 11.07 19.05 4.38
C GLU A 65 9.62 19.20 4.89
N ILE A 66 8.86 18.10 4.90
CA ILE A 66 7.45 18.11 5.31
C ILE A 66 7.38 17.97 6.83
N SER A 67 7.27 19.09 7.54
CA SER A 67 7.01 19.07 8.99
C SER A 67 5.51 19.19 9.29
N ILE A 68 4.95 18.21 10.02
CA ILE A 68 3.52 18.23 10.40
C ILE A 68 3.21 19.45 11.26
N LYS A 69 4.15 19.83 12.15
CA LYS A 69 4.04 21.05 12.96
C LYS A 69 3.98 22.32 12.11
N GLY A 70 4.84 22.44 11.10
CA GLY A 70 4.83 23.58 10.19
C GLY A 70 3.56 23.67 9.35
N ILE A 71 2.98 22.53 8.94
CA ILE A 71 1.68 22.49 8.26
C ILE A 71 0.56 23.01 9.18
N ILE A 72 0.53 22.55 10.44
CA ILE A 72 -0.48 22.95 11.41
C ILE A 72 -0.36 24.45 11.74
N GLU A 73 0.85 24.97 11.94
CA GLU A 73 1.11 26.40 12.16
C GLU A 73 0.69 27.24 10.95
N SER A 74 0.99 26.79 9.74
CA SER A 74 0.61 27.47 8.49
C SER A 74 -0.91 27.54 8.30
N ILE A 75 -1.63 26.48 8.69
CA ILE A 75 -3.10 26.46 8.71
C ILE A 75 -3.65 27.41 9.78
N LYS A 76 -3.05 27.45 10.98
CA LYS A 76 -3.43 28.37 12.07
C LYS A 76 -3.25 29.84 11.66
N GLU A 77 -2.20 30.15 10.89
CA GLU A 77 -1.93 31.50 10.37
C GLU A 77 -2.76 31.87 9.12
N GLY A 78 -3.55 30.95 8.58
CA GLY A 78 -4.32 31.16 7.33
C GLY A 78 -3.45 31.27 6.08
N LYS A 79 -2.15 30.96 6.17
CA LYS A 79 -1.20 30.94 5.05
C LYS A 79 -1.09 29.52 4.52
N ILE A 80 -2.02 29.12 3.67
CA ILE A 80 -1.91 27.85 2.95
C ILE A 80 -0.97 28.06 1.77
N ASP A 81 0.34 28.09 2.03
CA ASP A 81 1.37 28.11 0.97
C ASP A 81 1.77 26.68 0.59
N PHE A 82 0.77 25.80 0.46
CA PHE A 82 0.98 24.46 -0.10
C PHE A 82 1.24 24.60 -1.60
N SER A 83 2.50 24.70 -1.94
CA SER A 83 2.94 24.94 -3.30
C SER A 83 2.88 23.63 -4.10
N PHE A 84 1.66 23.23 -4.48
CA PHE A 84 1.35 22.01 -5.24
C PHE A 84 2.24 21.84 -6.48
N GLY A 85 2.66 22.95 -7.10
CA GLY A 85 3.61 22.97 -8.22
C GLY A 85 5.01 22.46 -7.85
N PHE A 86 5.53 22.76 -6.66
CA PHE A 86 6.82 22.23 -6.20
C PHE A 86 6.72 20.75 -5.85
N LEU A 87 5.60 20.31 -5.27
CA LEU A 87 5.32 18.89 -5.02
C LEU A 87 5.28 18.08 -6.31
N LEU A 88 4.55 18.55 -7.32
CA LEU A 88 4.50 17.91 -8.64
C LEU A 88 5.87 17.88 -9.32
N ARG A 89 6.65 18.97 -9.23
CA ARG A 89 7.99 19.04 -9.80
C ARG A 89 8.94 18.08 -9.11
N GLY A 90 8.93 18.03 -7.77
CA GLY A 90 9.73 17.09 -6.99
C GLY A 90 9.39 15.63 -7.28
N MET A 91 8.09 15.31 -7.39
CA MET A 91 7.62 13.98 -7.81
C MET A 91 8.11 13.62 -9.22
N GLY A 92 8.08 14.57 -10.16
CA GLY A 92 8.62 14.39 -11.49
C GLY A 92 10.13 14.14 -11.49
N GLU A 93 10.92 14.98 -10.82
CA GLU A 93 12.37 14.85 -10.73
C GLU A 93 12.79 13.52 -10.06
N TYR A 94 12.09 13.10 -8.99
CA TYR A 94 12.29 11.80 -8.36
C TYR A 94 12.04 10.65 -9.35
N LEU A 95 10.92 10.67 -10.07
CA LEU A 95 10.55 9.62 -11.01
C LEU A 95 11.55 9.51 -12.17
N PHE A 96 12.01 10.65 -12.70
CA PHE A 96 13.05 10.66 -13.73
C PHE A 96 14.40 10.17 -13.19
N HIS A 97 14.78 10.57 -11.96
CA HIS A 97 16.01 10.11 -11.35
C HIS A 97 16.00 8.59 -11.12
N GLU A 98 14.90 8.05 -10.59
CA GLU A 98 14.71 6.61 -10.38
C GLU A 98 14.76 5.85 -11.72
N LEU A 99 14.07 6.37 -12.73
CA LEU A 99 14.03 5.80 -14.06
C LEU A 99 15.43 5.76 -14.71
N ILE A 100 16.20 6.84 -14.58
CA ILE A 100 17.59 6.89 -15.08
C ILE A 100 18.47 5.89 -14.32
N ARG A 101 18.31 5.78 -13.00
CA ARG A 101 19.09 4.83 -12.19
C ARG A 101 18.78 3.37 -12.55
N HIS A 102 17.52 3.05 -12.83
CA HIS A 102 17.09 1.73 -13.31
C HIS A 102 17.36 1.50 -14.81
N SER A 103 17.59 2.56 -15.60
CA SER A 103 17.89 2.46 -17.04
C SER A 103 19.19 1.71 -17.32
N ALA A 104 20.18 1.78 -16.42
CA ALA A 104 21.44 1.05 -16.55
C ALA A 104 21.22 -0.48 -16.50
N LEU A 105 20.28 -0.96 -15.68
CA LEU A 105 19.89 -2.37 -15.64
C LEU A 105 19.12 -2.76 -16.91
N MET A 106 18.21 -1.91 -17.38
CA MET A 106 17.52 -2.11 -18.65
C MET A 106 18.48 -2.18 -19.83
N GLY A 107 19.50 -1.32 -19.89
CA GLY A 107 20.53 -1.36 -20.91
C GLY A 107 21.31 -2.68 -20.91
N LYS A 108 21.67 -3.21 -19.72
CA LYS A 108 22.30 -4.53 -19.60
C LYS A 108 21.40 -5.65 -20.10
N LEU A 109 20.09 -5.60 -19.82
CA LEU A 109 19.12 -6.59 -20.30
C LEU A 109 18.94 -6.53 -21.82
N VAL A 110 18.90 -5.33 -22.41
CA VAL A 110 18.82 -5.16 -23.87
C VAL A 110 20.06 -5.73 -24.56
N ILE A 111 21.27 -5.39 -24.07
CA ILE A 111 22.52 -5.94 -24.62
C ILE A 111 22.52 -7.47 -24.52
N LEU A 112 22.10 -8.01 -23.38
CA LEU A 112 22.04 -9.46 -23.20
C LEU A 112 21.01 -10.12 -24.12
N ALA A 113 19.85 -9.50 -24.32
CA ALA A 113 18.84 -9.98 -25.26
C ALA A 113 19.36 -10.00 -26.70
N VAL A 114 20.10 -8.96 -27.11
CA VAL A 114 20.76 -8.91 -28.43
C VAL A 114 21.81 -10.01 -28.56
N ILE A 115 22.67 -10.19 -27.55
CA ILE A 115 23.66 -11.28 -27.54
C ILE A 115 22.96 -12.64 -27.64
N CYS A 116 21.87 -12.86 -26.89
CA CYS A 116 21.08 -14.10 -26.97
C CYS A 116 20.46 -14.31 -28.35
N ALA A 117 19.95 -13.25 -29.00
CA ALA A 117 19.37 -13.34 -30.33
C ALA A 117 20.43 -13.64 -31.40
N VAL A 118 21.60 -13.02 -31.32
CA VAL A 118 22.73 -13.30 -32.23
C VAL A 118 23.21 -14.73 -32.02
N LEU A 119 23.37 -15.15 -30.76
CA LEU A 119 23.82 -16.50 -30.41
C LEU A 119 22.79 -17.55 -30.86
N TYR A 120 21.50 -17.27 -30.73
CA TYR A 120 20.42 -18.12 -31.26
C TYR A 120 20.56 -18.33 -32.78
N ASN A 121 20.71 -17.25 -33.56
CA ASN A 121 20.86 -17.36 -35.01
C ASN A 121 22.13 -18.11 -35.42
N LEU A 122 23.23 -17.93 -34.67
CA LEU A 122 24.48 -18.65 -34.93
C LEU A 122 24.36 -20.14 -34.61
N LEU A 123 23.64 -20.50 -33.54
CA LEU A 123 23.40 -21.87 -33.12
C LEU A 123 22.41 -22.60 -34.02
N ASP A 124 21.42 -21.90 -34.57
CA ASP A 124 20.47 -22.41 -35.56
C ASP A 124 21.15 -22.73 -36.90
N ALA A 125 22.23 -22.00 -37.24
CA ALA A 125 23.04 -22.26 -38.42
C ALA A 125 23.93 -23.51 -38.31
N PHE A 126 24.13 -24.08 -37.11
CA PHE A 126 24.83 -25.34 -36.92
C PHE A 126 23.84 -26.52 -36.93
N GLU A 127 23.81 -27.29 -38.02
CA GLU A 127 23.06 -28.54 -38.07
C GLU A 127 23.61 -29.55 -37.03
N GLY A 128 22.76 -30.01 -36.10
CA GLY A 128 23.07 -31.13 -35.20
C GLY A 128 22.68 -30.93 -33.72
N THR A 129 22.94 -31.95 -32.90
CA THR A 129 22.63 -31.98 -31.45
C THR A 129 23.32 -30.88 -30.64
N THR A 130 24.40 -30.28 -31.17
CA THR A 130 25.15 -29.20 -30.53
C THR A 130 24.34 -27.88 -30.45
N GLY A 131 23.53 -27.57 -31.47
CA GLY A 131 22.64 -26.40 -31.46
C GLY A 131 21.54 -26.50 -30.39
N GLN A 132 21.02 -27.70 -30.13
CA GLN A 132 20.04 -27.96 -29.06
C GLN A 132 20.62 -27.75 -27.65
N VAL A 133 21.86 -28.17 -27.42
CA VAL A 133 22.52 -27.99 -26.11
C VAL A 133 22.73 -26.50 -25.82
N ALA A 134 23.23 -25.75 -26.80
CA ALA A 134 23.46 -24.33 -26.62
C ALA A 134 22.17 -23.51 -26.53
N TYR A 135 21.11 -23.89 -27.26
CA TYR A 135 19.76 -23.34 -27.08
C TYR A 135 19.28 -23.53 -25.64
N THR A 136 19.48 -24.71 -25.06
CA THR A 136 19.10 -25.02 -23.68
C THR A 136 19.86 -24.14 -22.68
N ILE A 137 21.15 -23.89 -22.91
CA ILE A 137 21.96 -23.01 -22.06
C ILE A 137 21.44 -21.57 -22.10
N VAL A 138 21.21 -21.01 -23.29
CA VAL A 138 20.67 -19.64 -23.45
C VAL A 138 19.28 -19.53 -22.81
N TYR A 139 18.43 -20.53 -23.01
CA TYR A 139 17.11 -20.58 -22.41
C TYR A 139 17.14 -20.64 -20.87
N LEU A 140 18.06 -21.40 -20.28
CA LEU A 140 18.26 -21.43 -18.82
C LEU A 140 18.74 -20.08 -18.26
N VAL A 141 19.60 -19.36 -18.99
CA VAL A 141 20.03 -18.00 -18.62
C VAL A 141 18.82 -17.06 -18.60
N LEU A 142 17.97 -17.09 -19.63
CA LEU A 142 16.75 -16.27 -19.69
C LEU A 142 15.77 -16.60 -18.55
N ILE A 143 15.58 -17.88 -18.24
CA ILE A 143 14.74 -18.31 -17.12
C ILE A 143 15.29 -17.80 -15.79
N THR A 144 16.61 -17.88 -15.57
CA THR A 144 17.24 -17.42 -14.34
C THR A 144 16.98 -15.93 -14.12
N ILE A 145 17.08 -15.13 -15.18
CA ILE A 145 16.80 -13.68 -15.14
C ILE A 145 15.31 -13.43 -14.87
N ALA A 146 14.42 -14.17 -15.54
CA ALA A 146 12.98 -14.02 -15.36
C ALA A 146 12.55 -14.34 -13.93
N ILE A 147 13.05 -15.45 -13.35
CA ILE A 147 12.76 -15.83 -11.96
C ILE A 147 13.30 -14.77 -10.98
N GLY A 148 14.53 -14.27 -11.20
CA GLY A 148 15.10 -13.21 -10.38
C GLY A 148 14.26 -11.94 -10.40
N SER A 149 13.88 -11.46 -11.59
CA SER A 149 13.03 -10.28 -11.75
C SER A 149 11.65 -10.45 -11.13
N PHE A 150 11.04 -11.63 -11.28
CA PHE A 150 9.75 -11.93 -10.69
C PHE A 150 9.81 -12.00 -9.16
N THR A 151 10.88 -12.57 -8.60
CA THR A 151 11.13 -12.61 -7.16
C THR A 151 11.23 -11.19 -6.57
N GLU A 152 12.00 -10.31 -7.23
CA GLU A 152 12.10 -8.90 -6.82
C GLU A 152 10.75 -8.17 -6.93
N ALA A 153 9.98 -8.41 -7.99
CA ALA A 153 8.65 -7.81 -8.12
C ALA A 153 7.70 -8.22 -6.97
N ILE A 154 7.70 -9.50 -6.58
CA ILE A 154 6.92 -9.99 -5.43
C ILE A 154 7.40 -9.36 -4.12
N LYS A 155 8.71 -9.19 -3.94
CA LYS A 155 9.30 -8.55 -2.76
C LYS A 155 8.85 -7.09 -2.64
N ILE A 156 8.97 -6.31 -3.72
CA ILE A 156 8.50 -4.91 -3.79
C ILE A 156 7.01 -4.83 -3.46
N GLY A 157 6.21 -5.74 -3.99
CA GLY A 157 4.77 -5.83 -3.68
C GLY A 157 4.51 -6.08 -2.20
N ARG A 158 5.23 -6.99 -1.56
CA ARG A 158 5.10 -7.28 -0.11
C ARG A 158 5.48 -6.07 0.75
N GLU A 159 6.61 -5.45 0.46
CA GLU A 159 7.08 -4.24 1.17
C GLU A 159 6.10 -3.08 1.00
N SER A 160 5.47 -2.96 -0.16
CA SER A 160 4.47 -1.92 -0.43
C SER A 160 3.20 -2.13 0.39
N ILE A 161 2.75 -3.38 0.56
CA ILE A 161 1.63 -3.71 1.46
C ILE A 161 1.99 -3.36 2.91
N ASP A 162 3.22 -3.61 3.35
CA ASP A 162 3.68 -3.22 4.69
C ASP A 162 3.68 -1.71 4.88
N LYS A 163 4.22 -0.95 3.93
CA LYS A 163 4.18 0.52 3.95
C LYS A 163 2.73 1.04 3.99
N MET A 164 1.82 0.41 3.24
CA MET A 164 0.39 0.78 3.25
C MET A 164 -0.26 0.53 4.62
N VAL A 165 -0.01 -0.62 5.24
CA VAL A 165 -0.56 -0.95 6.57
C VAL A 165 -0.04 0.05 7.60
N SER A 166 1.27 0.29 7.64
CA SER A 166 1.89 1.26 8.57
C SER A 166 1.35 2.67 8.36
N PHE A 167 1.13 3.10 7.11
CA PHE A 167 0.54 4.40 6.81
C PHE A 167 -0.88 4.55 7.38
N VAL A 168 -1.75 3.55 7.15
CA VAL A 168 -3.12 3.59 7.66
C VAL A 168 -3.11 3.56 9.19
N GLN A 169 -2.22 2.78 9.81
CA GLN A 169 -2.05 2.76 11.27
C GLN A 169 -1.64 4.13 11.81
N ALA A 170 -0.69 4.81 11.17
CA ALA A 170 -0.23 6.14 11.57
C ALA A 170 -1.32 7.23 11.40
N LEU A 171 -2.23 7.07 10.44
CA LEU A 171 -3.36 7.98 10.23
C LEU A 171 -4.57 7.67 11.11
N LEU A 172 -4.66 6.47 11.66
CA LEU A 172 -5.80 5.98 12.42
C LEU A 172 -6.15 6.90 13.61
N PRO A 173 -5.20 7.36 14.45
CA PRO A 173 -5.49 8.28 15.57
C PRO A 173 -6.13 9.58 15.11
N LEU A 174 -5.67 10.13 13.98
CA LEU A 174 -6.22 11.35 13.40
C LEU A 174 -7.67 11.16 12.94
N LEU A 175 -7.95 10.07 12.22
CA LEU A 175 -9.29 9.75 11.74
C LEU A 175 -10.28 9.50 12.90
N LEU A 176 -9.84 8.80 13.94
CA LEU A 176 -10.68 8.53 15.12
C LEU A 176 -10.93 9.79 15.95
N THR A 177 -9.94 10.66 16.08
CA THR A 177 -10.12 11.95 16.76
C THR A 177 -11.16 12.78 16.03
N LEU A 178 -11.06 12.87 14.71
CA LEU A 178 -12.01 13.63 13.90
C LEU A 178 -13.44 13.05 14.00
N LEU A 179 -13.55 11.71 14.01
CA LEU A 179 -14.84 11.02 14.22
C LEU A 179 -15.42 11.28 15.61
N ALA A 180 -14.58 11.29 16.64
CA ALA A 180 -14.97 11.60 18.01
C ALA A 180 -15.46 13.06 18.14
N SER A 181 -14.79 14.02 17.49
CA SER A 181 -15.14 15.45 17.53
C SER A 181 -16.50 15.78 16.92
N ILE A 182 -16.99 14.98 15.96
CA ILE A 182 -18.32 15.14 15.34
C ILE A 182 -19.42 14.43 16.18
N GLY A 183 -19.08 13.91 17.37
CA GLY A 183 -20.01 13.21 18.28
C GLY A 183 -19.97 11.68 18.15
N GLY A 184 -19.05 11.13 17.37
CA GLY A 184 -18.90 9.70 17.11
C GLY A 184 -18.03 8.95 18.12
N VAL A 185 -17.95 9.37 19.39
CA VAL A 185 -17.02 8.79 20.39
C VAL A 185 -17.22 7.28 20.57
N SER A 186 -18.48 6.82 20.64
CA SER A 186 -18.79 5.38 20.74
C SER A 186 -18.40 4.60 19.48
N SER A 187 -18.48 5.23 18.30
CA SER A 187 -18.12 4.62 17.03
C SER A 187 -16.60 4.53 16.87
N ALA A 188 -15.90 5.60 17.27
CA ALA A 188 -14.44 5.67 17.25
C ALA A 188 -13.78 4.59 18.13
N ALA A 189 -14.36 4.30 19.32
CA ALA A 189 -13.86 3.28 20.22
C ALA A 189 -13.88 1.87 19.62
N ILE A 190 -14.89 1.54 18.81
CA ILE A 190 -15.01 0.22 18.15
C ILE A 190 -14.20 0.18 16.84
N MET A 191 -14.05 1.31 16.16
CA MET A 191 -13.29 1.40 14.91
C MET A 191 -11.81 1.11 15.09
N HIS A 192 -11.19 1.50 16.21
CA HIS A 192 -9.76 1.22 16.46
C HIS A 192 -9.42 -0.28 16.36
N PRO A 193 -9.99 -1.18 17.18
CA PRO A 193 -9.69 -2.61 17.10
C PRO A 193 -10.20 -3.25 15.80
N PHE A 194 -11.31 -2.77 15.23
CA PHE A 194 -11.84 -3.29 13.97
C PHE A 194 -10.91 -3.03 12.78
N ILE A 195 -10.43 -1.79 12.63
CA ILE A 195 -9.50 -1.42 11.55
C ILE A 195 -8.16 -2.15 11.73
N MET A 196 -7.62 -2.22 12.96
CA MET A 196 -6.41 -2.98 13.24
C MET A 196 -6.54 -4.46 12.88
N ALA A 197 -7.67 -5.09 13.22
CA ALA A 197 -7.95 -6.47 12.85
C ALA A 197 -8.08 -6.64 11.33
N ALA A 198 -8.82 -5.75 10.65
CA ALA A 198 -9.01 -5.81 9.21
C ALA A 198 -7.69 -5.63 8.44
N LEU A 199 -6.88 -4.64 8.81
CA LEU A 199 -5.55 -4.39 8.21
C LEU A 199 -4.60 -5.56 8.46
N GLY A 200 -4.55 -6.08 9.69
CA GLY A 200 -3.73 -7.23 10.05
C GLY A 200 -4.13 -8.48 9.27
N LEU A 201 -5.42 -8.78 9.19
CA LEU A 201 -5.96 -9.92 8.43
C LEU A 201 -5.68 -9.77 6.94
N LEU A 202 -6.03 -8.64 6.32
CA LEU A 202 -5.84 -8.43 4.89
C LEU A 202 -4.36 -8.36 4.51
N GLY A 203 -3.55 -7.64 5.27
CA GLY A 203 -2.11 -7.56 5.06
C GLY A 203 -1.44 -8.94 5.16
N THR A 204 -1.82 -9.73 6.17
CA THR A 204 -1.31 -11.10 6.32
C THR A 204 -1.81 -12.02 5.22
N LEU A 205 -3.10 -11.94 4.86
CA LEU A 205 -3.70 -12.74 3.80
C LEU A 205 -3.00 -12.49 2.46
N ILE A 206 -2.80 -11.22 2.10
CA ILE A 206 -2.12 -10.85 0.86
C ILE A 206 -0.66 -11.32 0.88
N LYS A 207 0.08 -11.07 1.97
CA LYS A 207 1.50 -11.42 2.07
C LYS A 207 1.79 -12.91 2.17
N ASN A 208 0.94 -13.68 2.86
CA ASN A 208 1.21 -15.07 3.19
C ASN A 208 0.40 -16.07 2.37
N PHE A 209 -0.65 -15.64 1.68
CA PHE A 209 -1.43 -16.51 0.79
C PHE A 209 -1.36 -16.02 -0.65
N VAL A 210 -1.75 -14.77 -0.91
CA VAL A 210 -1.87 -14.27 -2.30
C VAL A 210 -0.52 -14.20 -2.99
N PHE A 211 0.48 -13.53 -2.41
CA PHE A 211 1.80 -13.42 -3.04
C PHE A 211 2.50 -14.77 -3.22
N PRO A 212 2.50 -15.70 -2.23
CA PRO A 212 3.01 -17.05 -2.45
C PRO A 212 2.28 -17.83 -3.55
N LEU A 213 0.95 -17.70 -3.67
CA LEU A 213 0.19 -18.31 -4.77
C LEU A 213 0.62 -17.73 -6.13
N ILE A 214 0.73 -16.40 -6.22
CA ILE A 214 1.19 -15.73 -7.45
C ILE A 214 2.61 -16.21 -7.80
N TYR A 215 3.49 -16.30 -6.80
CA TYR A 215 4.87 -16.76 -7.00
C TYR A 215 4.91 -18.19 -7.53
N PHE A 216 4.14 -19.09 -6.91
CA PHE A 216 4.02 -20.48 -7.34
C PHE A 216 3.43 -20.61 -8.75
N SER A 217 2.38 -19.85 -9.05
CA SER A 217 1.76 -19.78 -10.37
C SER A 217 2.74 -19.30 -11.44
N GLY A 218 3.53 -18.27 -11.14
CA GLY A 218 4.56 -17.76 -12.05
C GLY A 218 5.64 -18.81 -12.33
N ILE A 219 6.17 -19.48 -11.30
CA ILE A 219 7.15 -20.55 -11.46
C ILE A 219 6.58 -21.72 -12.27
N LEU A 220 5.37 -22.17 -11.94
CA LEU A 220 4.70 -23.24 -12.68
C LEU A 220 4.50 -22.88 -14.15
N SER A 221 4.13 -21.63 -14.45
CA SER A 221 4.01 -21.13 -15.82
C SER A 221 5.34 -21.23 -16.57
N ILE A 222 6.45 -20.84 -15.94
CA ILE A 222 7.80 -20.97 -16.51
C ILE A 222 8.13 -22.45 -16.78
N ILE A 223 7.93 -23.33 -15.80
CA ILE A 223 8.20 -24.78 -15.93
C ILE A 223 7.33 -25.41 -17.05
N SER A 224 6.08 -24.98 -17.19
CA SER A 224 5.18 -25.47 -18.24
C SER A 224 5.65 -25.14 -19.66
N HIS A 225 6.45 -24.09 -19.84
CA HIS A 225 7.06 -23.75 -21.12
C HIS A 225 8.27 -24.63 -21.45
N ILE A 226 8.97 -25.15 -20.43
CA ILE A 226 10.09 -26.08 -20.60
C ILE A 226 9.59 -27.47 -21.00
N ASN A 227 8.45 -27.91 -20.45
CA ASN A 227 7.94 -29.26 -20.66
C ASN A 227 6.56 -29.23 -21.33
N LYS A 228 6.50 -29.59 -22.63
CA LYS A 228 5.24 -29.72 -23.40
C LYS A 228 4.19 -30.60 -22.70
N LYS A 229 4.60 -31.54 -21.83
CA LYS A 229 3.70 -32.45 -21.09
C LYS A 229 3.02 -31.81 -19.88
N LEU A 230 3.62 -30.78 -19.25
CA LEU A 230 3.05 -30.08 -18.09
C LEU A 230 2.01 -29.01 -18.47
N ARG A 231 2.03 -28.54 -19.72
CA ARG A 231 1.09 -27.53 -20.24
C ARG A 231 -0.39 -27.95 -20.13
N PHE A 232 -0.70 -29.25 -20.20
CA PHE A 232 -2.07 -29.77 -20.09
C PHE A 232 -2.61 -29.82 -18.65
N GLN A 233 -1.75 -29.89 -17.63
CA GLN A 233 -2.18 -30.09 -16.25
C GLN A 233 -2.53 -28.78 -15.53
N ILE A 234 -1.94 -27.65 -15.94
CA ILE A 234 -2.22 -26.32 -15.39
C ILE A 234 -3.56 -25.74 -15.88
N LEU A 235 -4.01 -26.11 -17.08
CA LEU A 235 -5.31 -25.67 -17.62
C LEU A 235 -6.51 -26.40 -16.97
N LEU A 236 -6.27 -27.44 -16.17
CA LEU A 236 -7.29 -28.17 -15.40
C LEU A 236 -7.40 -27.70 -13.94
N LEU A 237 -6.48 -26.84 -13.50
CA LEU A 237 -6.37 -26.39 -12.10
C LEU A 237 -6.91 -24.96 -11.88
N PHE A 238 -7.40 -24.32 -12.95
CA PHE A 238 -8.17 -23.07 -12.98
C PHE A 238 -9.46 -23.30 -13.76
#